data_AF-A0A098VV29-F1
#
_entry.id   AF-A0A098VV29-F1
#
_cell.length_a   1.000
_cell.length_b   1.000
_cell.length_c   1.000
_cell.angle_alpha   90.00
_cell.angle_beta   90.00
_cell.angle_gamma   90.00
#
_symmetry.space_group_name_H-M   'P 1'
#
loop_
_entity.id
_entity.type
_entity.pdbx_description
1 polymer ?
#
loop_
_entity_poly.entity_id
_entity_poly.type
_entity_poly.pdbx_seq_one_letter_code
_entity_poly.pdbx_strand_id
1 'polypeptide(L)'
;MSVPLIKLGYLLVRTLSKPIAKIVTHQAAEHPRFREICIRLSQSYHKMEVNLRSRVVSGETSPEIRPLNDQKAIQLGANFIGEFVIFAIAGGVLLGESLRSSASERQKKEQLDMRIFALEQAVMKIPELEAQLLLMARDAVENKGLK
;
A
#
# COMPACT_ATOMS: atom_id res chain seq x y z
N MET A 1 5.23 -12.83 2.86
CA MET A 1 6.64 -12.47 3.14
C MET A 1 6.97 -11.15 2.46
N SER A 2 6.88 -10.00 3.15
CA SER A 2 7.07 -8.66 2.55
C SER A 2 7.94 -7.72 3.41
N VAL A 3 8.71 -8.28 4.35
CA VAL A 3 9.74 -7.56 5.13
C VAL A 3 10.84 -6.90 4.26
N PRO A 4 11.22 -7.41 3.07
CA PRO A 4 12.27 -6.79 2.23
C PRO A 4 11.89 -5.40 1.70
N LEU A 5 10.62 -5.19 1.35
CA LEU A 5 10.18 -3.94 0.70
C LEU A 5 10.17 -2.76 1.68
N ILE A 6 9.77 -3.02 2.94
CA ILE A 6 9.78 -2.00 4.00
C ILE A 6 11.22 -1.57 4.31
N LYS A 7 12.16 -2.52 4.38
CA LYS A 7 13.58 -2.22 4.61
C LYS A 7 14.22 -1.47 3.44
N LEU A 8 13.87 -1.81 2.20
CA LEU A 8 14.32 -1.10 1.00
C LEU A 8 13.75 0.33 0.95
N GLY A 9 12.46 0.51 1.26
CA GLY A 9 11.85 1.83 1.37
C GLY A 9 12.52 2.70 2.44
N TYR A 10 12.78 2.13 3.63
CA TYR A 10 13.50 2.82 4.69
C TYR A 10 14.93 3.24 4.28
N LEU A 11 15.65 2.37 3.56
CA LEU A 11 16.98 2.66 3.02
C LEU A 11 16.96 3.73 1.93
N LEU A 12 15.96 3.72 1.06
CA LEU A 12 15.78 4.74 0.01
C LEU A 12 15.53 6.12 0.62
N VAL A 13 14.63 6.22 1.59
CA VAL A 13 14.38 7.46 2.33
C VAL A 13 15.69 7.94 2.98
N ARG A 14 16.37 7.07 3.73
CA ARG A 14 17.61 7.45 4.45
C ARG A 14 18.76 7.86 3.52
N THR A 15 18.86 7.26 2.33
CA THR A 15 19.96 7.49 1.38
C THR A 15 19.69 8.70 0.48
N LEU A 16 18.44 8.96 0.10
CA LEU A 16 18.08 10.03 -0.84
C LEU A 16 17.68 11.35 -0.16
N SER A 17 17.23 11.34 1.10
CA SER A 17 16.83 12.59 1.79
C SER A 17 17.97 13.60 1.88
N LYS A 18 19.20 13.16 2.17
CA LYS A 18 20.37 14.05 2.29
C LYS A 18 20.85 14.66 0.97
N PRO A 19 21.07 13.89 -0.12
CA PRO A 19 21.51 14.47 -1.38
C PRO A 19 20.43 15.37 -1.99
N ILE A 20 19.14 15.00 -1.90
CA ILE A 20 18.08 15.85 -2.45
C ILE A 20 17.97 17.17 -1.67
N ALA A 21 18.02 17.12 -0.34
CA ALA A 21 18.03 18.35 0.46
C ALA A 21 19.20 19.28 0.09
N LYS A 22 20.39 18.75 -0.21
CA LYS A 22 21.55 19.54 -0.66
C LYS A 22 21.33 20.17 -2.04
N ILE A 23 20.79 19.43 -3.01
CA ILE A 23 20.51 19.94 -4.35
C ILE A 23 19.46 21.06 -4.28
N VAL A 24 18.38 20.83 -3.54
CA VAL A 24 17.27 21.79 -3.45
C VAL A 24 17.69 23.05 -2.68
N THR A 25 18.53 22.92 -1.64
CA THR A 25 19.10 24.10 -0.95
C THR A 25 20.10 24.87 -1.82
N HIS A 26 20.92 24.19 -2.63
CA HIS A 26 21.80 24.83 -3.60
C HIS A 26 21.01 25.62 -4.65
N GLN A 27 19.96 25.00 -5.22
CA GLN A 27 19.12 25.65 -6.21
C GLN A 27 18.28 26.81 -5.66
N ALA A 28 17.92 26.75 -4.37
CA ALA A 28 17.29 27.87 -3.67
C ALA A 28 18.26 29.02 -3.36
N ALA A 29 19.57 28.78 -3.34
CA ALA A 29 20.57 29.84 -3.26
C ALA A 29 20.77 30.55 -4.60
N GLU A 30 20.70 29.81 -5.71
CA GLU A 30 20.91 30.35 -7.05
C GLU A 30 19.67 31.03 -7.66
N HIS A 31 18.45 30.59 -7.31
CA HIS A 31 17.23 31.10 -7.90
C HIS A 31 16.28 31.75 -6.87
N PRO A 32 16.09 33.09 -6.92
CA PRO A 32 15.20 33.81 -6.00
C PRO A 32 13.74 33.37 -6.08
N ARG A 33 13.24 33.02 -7.28
CA ARG A 33 11.88 32.49 -7.49
C ARG A 33 11.70 31.15 -6.78
N PHE A 34 12.71 30.28 -6.87
CA PHE A 34 12.67 28.96 -6.25
C PHE A 34 12.76 29.05 -4.72
N ARG A 35 13.56 29.98 -4.22
CA ARG A 35 13.62 30.34 -2.80
C ARG A 35 12.25 30.74 -2.25
N GLU A 36 11.53 31.61 -2.95
CA GLU A 36 10.19 32.04 -2.53
C GLU A 36 9.18 30.87 -2.51
N ILE A 37 9.25 29.98 -3.49
CA ILE A 37 8.43 28.76 -3.53
C ILE A 37 8.73 27.88 -2.31
N CYS A 38 10.01 27.63 -2.02
CA CYS A 38 10.41 26.84 -0.85
C CYS A 38 9.89 27.47 0.45
N ILE A 39 10.07 28.78 0.64
CA ILE A 39 9.60 29.50 1.84
C ILE A 39 8.07 29.39 1.96
N ARG A 40 7.33 29.59 0.87
CA ARG A 40 5.86 29.47 0.88
C ARG A 40 5.40 28.06 1.22
N LEU A 41 6.02 27.03 0.64
CA LEU A 41 5.71 25.64 0.96
C LEU A 41 6.01 25.33 2.43
N SER A 42 7.17 25.74 2.94
CA SER A 42 7.56 25.52 4.32
C SER A 42 6.64 26.21 5.30
N GLN A 43 6.26 27.46 5.03
CA GLN A 43 5.32 28.16 5.88
C GLN A 43 3.91 27.57 5.80
N SER A 44 3.46 27.12 4.63
CA SER A 44 2.18 26.43 4.51
C SER A 44 2.17 25.11 5.27
N TYR A 45 3.25 24.33 5.16
CA TYR A 45 3.43 23.07 5.89
C TYR A 45 3.45 23.32 7.40
N HIS A 46 4.24 24.28 7.86
CA HIS A 46 4.32 24.65 9.28
C HIS A 46 2.97 25.14 9.82
N LYS A 47 2.23 25.94 9.02
CA LYS A 47 0.88 26.38 9.36
C LYS A 47 -0.09 25.20 9.46
N MET A 48 -0.04 24.26 8.51
CA MET A 48 -0.87 23.04 8.58
C MET A 48 -0.53 22.23 9.82
N GLU A 49 0.75 21.99 10.10
CA GLU A 49 1.22 21.19 11.23
C GLU A 49 0.76 21.80 12.56
N VAL A 50 0.97 23.10 12.75
CA VAL A 50 0.58 23.80 13.99
C VAL A 50 -0.94 23.83 14.15
N ASN A 51 -1.71 24.08 13.08
CA ASN A 51 -3.17 24.05 13.14
C ASN A 51 -3.69 22.65 13.45
N LEU A 52 -3.13 21.60 12.84
CA LEU A 52 -3.56 20.23 13.07
C LEU A 52 -3.26 19.80 14.51
N ARG A 53 -2.04 20.08 14.99
CA ARG A 53 -1.61 19.76 16.36
C ARG A 53 -2.44 20.52 17.40
N SER A 54 -2.68 21.81 17.18
CA SER A 54 -3.48 22.65 18.09
C SER A 54 -4.93 22.17 18.17
N ARG A 55 -5.55 21.81 17.03
CA ARG A 55 -6.91 21.25 17.01
C ARG A 55 -7.02 19.90 17.70
N VAL A 56 -6.05 19.01 17.49
CA VAL A 56 -6.10 17.64 18.03
C VAL A 56 -5.74 17.60 19.53
N VAL A 57 -4.77 18.41 19.96
CA VAL A 57 -4.25 18.36 21.34
C VAL A 57 -4.96 19.35 22.26
N SER A 58 -5.17 20.59 21.80
CA SER A 58 -5.61 21.71 22.63
C SER A 58 -7.04 22.16 22.31
N GLY A 59 -7.62 21.70 21.20
CA GLY A 59 -8.94 22.16 20.73
C GLY A 59 -8.97 23.61 20.25
N GLU A 60 -7.82 24.30 20.22
CA GLU A 60 -7.71 25.68 19.79
C GLU A 60 -7.75 25.79 18.26
N THR A 61 -8.49 26.79 17.76
CA THR A 61 -8.69 27.01 16.32
C THR A 61 -7.79 28.10 15.74
N SER A 62 -7.03 28.82 16.57
CA SER A 62 -6.18 29.94 16.15
C SER A 62 -4.86 30.03 16.96
N PRO A 63 -3.92 29.10 16.74
CA PRO A 63 -2.58 29.19 17.35
C PRO A 63 -1.76 30.37 16.81
N GLU A 64 -0.94 31.02 17.64
CA GLU A 64 0.02 32.06 17.21
C GLU A 64 1.15 31.40 16.39
N ILE A 65 1.26 31.77 15.10
CA ILE A 65 2.25 31.19 14.18
C ILE A 65 3.32 32.23 13.87
N ARG A 66 4.53 32.03 14.42
CA ARG A 66 5.69 32.87 14.11
C ARG A 66 6.33 32.41 12.80
N PRO A 67 6.53 33.31 11.82
CA PRO A 67 7.19 32.93 10.57
C PRO A 67 8.62 32.47 10.85
N LEU A 68 9.03 31.37 10.22
CA LEU A 68 10.41 30.89 10.29
C LEU A 68 11.35 31.85 9.55
N ASN A 69 12.57 31.98 10.07
CA ASN A 69 13.69 32.63 9.36
C ASN A 69 13.87 31.98 7.98
N ASP A 70 14.06 32.80 6.94
CA ASP A 70 14.24 32.41 5.55
C ASP A 70 15.21 31.24 5.35
N GLN A 71 16.36 31.24 6.04
CA GLN A 71 17.32 30.14 5.93
C GLN A 71 16.75 28.80 6.42
N LYS A 72 16.03 28.84 7.54
CA LYS A 72 15.40 27.65 8.12
C LYS A 72 14.22 27.18 7.28
N ALA A 73 13.44 28.12 6.73
CA ALA A 73 12.37 27.83 5.81
C ALA A 73 12.90 27.13 4.55
N ILE A 74 13.96 27.65 3.92
CA ILE A 74 14.59 27.02 2.74
C ILE A 74 15.03 25.58 3.05
N GLN A 75 15.67 25.35 4.19
CA GLN A 75 16.11 24.01 4.58
C GLN A 75 14.94 23.04 4.80
N LEU A 76 13.88 23.49 5.48
CA LEU A 76 12.69 22.67 5.73
C LEU A 76 11.96 22.35 4.42
N GLY A 77 11.83 23.33 3.52
CA GLY A 77 11.20 23.17 2.21
C GLY A 77 11.99 22.24 1.31
N ALA A 78 13.31 22.33 1.35
CA ALA A 78 14.20 21.42 0.63
C ALA A 78 14.04 19.97 1.08
N ASN A 79 13.96 19.74 2.39
CA ASN A 79 13.74 18.40 2.94
C ASN A 79 12.36 17.85 2.55
N PHE A 80 11.31 18.69 2.65
CA PHE A 80 9.94 18.33 2.27
C PHE A 80 9.83 17.95 0.79
N ILE A 81 10.44 18.74 -0.11
CA ILE A 81 10.43 18.44 -1.56
C ILE A 81 11.10 17.10 -1.83
N GLY A 82 12.24 16.80 -1.20
CA GLY A 82 12.93 15.54 -1.40
C GLY A 82 12.14 14.33 -0.92
N GLU A 83 11.51 14.45 0.24
CA GLU A 83 10.62 13.42 0.78
C GLU A 83 9.38 13.21 -0.10
N PHE A 84 8.76 14.31 -0.58
CA PHE A 84 7.62 14.26 -1.48
C PHE A 84 7.94 13.54 -2.79
N VAL A 85 9.09 13.81 -3.41
CA VAL A 85 9.49 13.15 -4.66
C VAL A 85 9.61 11.64 -4.48
N ILE A 86 10.25 11.19 -3.39
CA ILE A 86 10.40 9.76 -3.11
C ILE A 86 9.05 9.09 -2.89
N PHE A 87 8.16 9.72 -2.11
CA PHE A 87 6.80 9.20 -1.89
C PHE A 87 5.95 9.22 -3.14
N ALA A 88 6.07 10.25 -3.98
CA ALA A 88 5.34 10.33 -5.24
C ALA A 88 5.74 9.20 -6.21
N ILE A 89 7.05 8.89 -6.29
CA ILE A 89 7.54 7.77 -7.11
C ILE A 89 7.06 6.44 -6.53
N ALA A 90 7.26 6.20 -5.23
CA ALA A 90 6.88 4.95 -4.58
C ALA A 90 5.35 4.72 -4.62
N GLY A 91 4.58 5.75 -4.29
CA GLY A 91 3.12 5.74 -4.34
C GLY A 91 2.61 5.60 -5.77
N GLY A 92 3.24 6.28 -6.74
CA GLY A 92 2.90 6.15 -8.15
C GLY A 92 3.10 4.72 -8.68
N VAL A 93 4.20 4.07 -8.32
CA VAL A 93 4.43 2.65 -8.66
C VAL A 93 3.38 1.76 -8.01
N LEU A 94 3.15 1.92 -6.70
CA LEU A 94 2.19 1.09 -5.97
C LEU A 94 0.76 1.25 -6.48
N LEU A 95 0.32 2.48 -6.73
CA LEU A 95 -0.99 2.77 -7.30
C LEU A 95 -1.11 2.26 -8.74
N GLY A 96 -0.07 2.46 -9.56
CA GLY A 96 -0.03 1.94 -10.93
C GLY A 96 -0.13 0.42 -10.99
N GLU A 97 0.59 -0.28 -10.11
CA GLU A 97 0.48 -1.72 -9.97
C GLU A 97 -0.87 -2.15 -9.41
N SER A 98 -1.42 -1.45 -8.42
CA SER A 98 -2.72 -1.78 -7.80
C SER A 98 -3.88 -1.65 -8.80
N LEU A 99 -3.85 -0.61 -9.63
CA LEU A 99 -4.81 -0.42 -10.72
C LEU A 99 -4.72 -1.55 -11.76
N ARG A 100 -3.50 -1.97 -12.11
CA ARG A 100 -3.28 -3.09 -13.05
C ARG A 100 -3.60 -4.46 -12.44
N SER A 101 -3.27 -4.68 -11.16
CA SER A 101 -3.39 -5.95 -10.45
C SER A 101 -4.85 -6.35 -10.21
N SER A 102 -5.72 -5.36 -10.00
CA SER A 102 -7.15 -5.56 -9.72
C SER A 102 -7.87 -6.40 -10.78
N ALA A 103 -7.46 -6.37 -12.05
CA ALA A 103 -8.03 -7.20 -13.11
C ALA A 103 -7.62 -8.68 -13.00
N SER A 104 -6.36 -8.95 -12.67
CA SER A 104 -5.83 -10.32 -12.54
C SER A 104 -6.23 -10.98 -11.22
N GLU A 105 -6.40 -10.20 -10.14
CA GLU A 105 -6.89 -10.72 -8.86
C GLU A 105 -8.34 -11.18 -8.93
N ARG A 106 -9.19 -10.50 -9.70
CA ARG A 106 -10.58 -10.95 -9.94
C ARG A 106 -10.60 -12.32 -10.62
N GLN A 107 -9.81 -12.51 -11.68
CA GLN A 107 -9.71 -13.79 -12.37
C GLN A 107 -9.20 -14.92 -11.47
N LYS A 108 -8.23 -14.63 -10.60
CA LYS A 108 -7.73 -15.60 -9.62
C LYS A 108 -8.81 -15.98 -8.60
N LYS A 109 -9.60 -15.02 -8.12
CA LYS A 109 -10.74 -15.30 -7.23
C LYS A 109 -11.78 -16.16 -7.92
N GLU A 110 -12.16 -15.81 -9.14
CA GLU A 110 -13.13 -16.57 -9.94
C GLU A 110 -12.68 -18.02 -10.20
N GLN A 111 -11.39 -18.22 -10.48
CA GLN A 111 -10.82 -19.57 -10.61
C GLN A 111 -10.81 -20.36 -9.30
N LEU A 112 -10.59 -19.70 -8.16
CA LEU A 112 -10.65 -20.35 -6.85
C LEU A 112 -12.08 -20.78 -6.52
N ASP A 113 -13.06 -19.92 -6.78
CA ASP A 113 -14.48 -20.24 -6.55
C ASP A 113 -14.93 -21.42 -7.41
N MET A 114 -14.53 -21.45 -8.69
CA MET A 114 -14.77 -22.60 -9.58
C MET A 114 -14.13 -23.89 -9.08
N ARG A 115 -12.91 -23.83 -8.54
CA ARG A 115 -12.23 -25.01 -7.97
C ARG A 115 -12.92 -25.51 -6.72
N ILE A 116 -13.32 -24.61 -5.81
CA ILE A 116 -14.05 -24.96 -4.59
C ILE A 116 -15.35 -25.65 -4.97
N PHE A 117 -16.11 -25.08 -5.91
CA PHE A 117 -17.36 -25.68 -6.38
C PHE A 117 -17.16 -27.07 -7.00
N ALA A 118 -16.08 -27.27 -7.76
CA ALA A 118 -15.74 -28.58 -8.32
C ALA A 118 -15.37 -29.62 -7.24
N LEU A 119 -14.64 -29.20 -6.19
CA LEU A 119 -14.35 -30.06 -5.05
C LEU A 119 -15.62 -30.42 -4.26
N GLU A 120 -16.51 -29.46 -4.02
CA GLU A 120 -17.78 -29.70 -3.35
C GLU A 120 -18.65 -30.70 -4.11
N GLN A 121 -18.72 -30.59 -5.44
CA GLN A 121 -19.40 -31.60 -6.27
C GLN A 121 -18.75 -32.98 -6.18
N ALA A 122 -17.42 -33.06 -6.18
CA ALA A 122 -16.72 -34.34 -6.06
C ALA A 122 -17.03 -35.00 -4.70
N VAL A 123 -17.07 -34.22 -3.63
CA VAL A 123 -17.43 -34.69 -2.28
C VAL A 123 -18.90 -35.13 -2.23
N MET A 124 -19.83 -34.39 -2.84
CA MET A 124 -21.25 -34.76 -2.85
C MET A 124 -21.53 -36.08 -3.59
N LYS A 125 -20.69 -36.49 -4.54
CA LYS A 125 -20.85 -37.76 -5.27
C LYS A 125 -20.38 -38.98 -4.48
N ILE A 126 -19.52 -38.81 -3.47
CA ILE A 126 -18.99 -39.91 -2.65
C ILE A 126 -20.11 -40.80 -2.05
N PRO A 127 -21.14 -40.25 -1.36
CA PRO A 127 -22.20 -41.08 -0.77
C PRO A 127 -23.03 -41.84 -1.82
N GLU A 128 -23.23 -41.26 -3.01
CA GLU A 128 -23.94 -41.93 -4.11
C GLU A 128 -23.12 -43.11 -4.66
N LEU A 129 -21.80 -42.95 -4.79
CA LEU A 129 -20.91 -44.04 -5.19
C LEU A 129 -20.85 -45.13 -4.13
N GLU A 130 -20.78 -44.79 -2.84
CA GLU A 130 -20.80 -45.77 -1.75
C GLU A 130 -22.11 -46.58 -1.72
N ALA A 131 -23.25 -45.92 -1.92
CA ALA A 131 -24.55 -46.59 -2.00
C ALA A 131 -24.63 -47.56 -3.19
N GLN A 132 -24.13 -47.15 -4.38
CA GLN A 132 -24.08 -48.03 -5.55
C GLN A 132 -23.18 -49.25 -5.31
N LEU A 133 -22.02 -49.05 -4.68
CA LEU A 133 -21.06 -50.13 -4.38
C LEU A 133 -21.64 -51.15 -3.39
N LEU A 134 -22.38 -50.69 -2.37
CA LEU A 134 -23.08 -51.54 -1.42
C LEU A 134 -24.17 -52.39 -2.08
N LEU A 135 -24.93 -51.81 -3.01
CA LEU A 135 -25.95 -52.55 -3.77
C LEU A 135 -25.30 -53.61 -4.66
N MET A 136 -24.22 -53.26 -5.38
CA MET A 136 -23.48 -54.24 -6.19
C MET A 136 -22.83 -55.36 -5.35
N ALA A 137 -22.32 -55.02 -4.16
CA ALA A 137 -21.76 -56.01 -3.23
C ALA A 137 -22.83 -56.97 -2.69
N ARG A 138 -24.02 -56.45 -2.37
CA ARG A 138 -25.18 -57.26 -1.97
C ARG A 138 -25.59 -58.21 -3.08
N ASP A 139 -25.76 -57.73 -4.31
CA ASP A 139 -26.16 -58.55 -5.46
C ASP A 139 -25.10 -59.63 -5.77
N ALA A 140 -23.82 -59.31 -5.63
CA ALA A 140 -22.72 -60.27 -5.83
C ALA A 140 -22.71 -61.38 -4.76
N VAL A 141 -23.11 -61.07 -3.53
CA VAL A 141 -23.27 -62.07 -2.45
C VAL A 141 -24.50 -62.93 -2.68
N GLU A 142 -25.63 -62.33 -3.03
CA GLU A 142 -26.89 -63.03 -3.31
C GLU A 142 -26.74 -64.02 -4.49
N ASN A 143 -25.97 -63.63 -5.52
CA ASN A 143 -25.70 -64.46 -6.70
C ASN A 143 -24.64 -65.56 -6.46
N LYS A 144 -23.77 -65.42 -5.44
CA LYS A 144 -22.82 -66.47 -5.02
C LYS A 144 -23.45 -67.50 -4.08
N GLY A 145 -24.51 -67.15 -3.35
CA GLY A 145 -25.23 -68.07 -2.44
C GLY A 145 -26.20 -69.03 -3.14
N LEU A 146 -26.45 -68.85 -4.45
CA LEU A 146 -27.33 -69.70 -5.27
C LEU A 146 -26.59 -70.78 -6.09
N LYS A 147 -25.28 -70.98 -5.87
CA LYS A 147 -24.48 -72.02 -6.53
C LYS A 147 -24.01 -73.09 -5.55
#